data_AF-A0A7S4PV45-F1
#
_entry.id   AF-A0A7S4PV45-F1
#
_cell.length_a   1.000
_cell.length_b   1.000
_cell.length_c   1.000
_cell.angle_alpha   90.00
_cell.angle_beta   90.00
_cell.angle_gamma   90.00
#
_symmetry.space_group_name_H-M   'P 1'
#
loop_
_entity.id
_entity.type
_entity.pdbx_description
1 polymer ?
#
loop_
_entity_poly.entity_id
_entity_poly.type
_entity_poly.pdbx_seq_one_letter_code
_entity_poly.pdbx_strand_id
1 'polypeptide(L)'
;ARDLGAPGQRHGHAEDFNAGMMVLVPSEVTFRRLLDLAQHVESPSGGVQPLLRAAFPGWTRLDHLRDNVNAHAFQHQRGAWSLPRIRSIHFTGPVKPCFTDVEEFASQPPDEPFHVWHRLRERMQPP
;
A
#
# COMPACT_ATOMS: atom_id res chain seq x y z
N ALA A 1 1.64 10.43 -8.44
CA ALA A 1 1.79 9.01 -8.07
C ALA A 1 1.61 8.17 -9.33
N ARG A 2 2.70 7.67 -9.94
CA ARG A 2 2.64 6.78 -11.10
C ARG A 2 2.53 5.34 -10.61
N ASP A 3 1.34 4.80 -10.81
CA ASP A 3 1.02 3.43 -11.19
C ASP A 3 1.76 2.28 -10.49
N LEU A 4 1.08 1.68 -9.52
CA LEU A 4 1.35 0.31 -9.09
C LEU A 4 0.19 -0.57 -9.54
N GLY A 5 0.23 -0.96 -10.83
CA GLY A 5 -0.32 -2.24 -11.26
C GLY A 5 -1.57 -2.21 -12.14
N ALA A 6 -1.77 -1.22 -13.02
CA ALA A 6 -2.72 -1.40 -14.13
C ALA A 6 -2.22 -2.50 -15.11
N PRO A 7 -3.07 -3.48 -15.50
CA PRO A 7 -2.70 -4.46 -16.51
C PRO A 7 -2.51 -3.76 -17.86
N GLY A 8 -1.26 -3.70 -18.33
CA GLY A 8 -0.88 -3.03 -19.58
C GLY A 8 0.36 -2.15 -19.46
N GLN A 9 0.77 -1.74 -18.25
CA GLN A 9 2.07 -1.09 -18.07
C GLN A 9 3.19 -2.12 -17.92
N ARG A 10 3.97 -2.30 -18.99
CA ARG A 10 5.14 -3.21 -19.04
C ARG A 10 6.29 -2.83 -18.10
N HIS A 11 6.18 -1.74 -17.34
CA HIS A 11 7.18 -1.30 -16.35
C HIS A 11 6.56 -0.77 -15.05
N GLY A 12 5.50 -1.41 -14.54
CA GLY A 12 5.27 -1.38 -13.10
C GLY A 12 6.36 -2.23 -12.45
N HIS A 13 7.30 -1.61 -11.74
CA HIS A 13 8.51 -2.29 -11.23
C HIS A 13 8.17 -3.45 -10.29
N ALA A 14 7.96 -4.65 -10.85
CA ALA A 14 7.79 -5.88 -10.09
C ALA A 14 9.04 -6.21 -9.25
N GLU A 15 10.16 -5.57 -9.57
CA GLU A 15 11.46 -5.62 -8.91
C GLU A 15 11.61 -4.63 -7.74
N ASP A 16 10.62 -3.76 -7.49
CA ASP A 16 10.71 -2.77 -6.43
C ASP A 16 9.60 -2.96 -5.38
N PHE A 17 9.95 -2.73 -4.11
CA PHE A 17 8.94 -2.70 -3.05
C PHE A 17 8.13 -1.40 -3.03
N ASN A 18 6.92 -1.50 -2.48
CA ASN A 18 6.06 -0.37 -2.14
C ASN A 18 6.41 0.12 -0.72
N ALA A 19 6.63 1.43 -0.57
CA ALA A 19 7.02 2.02 0.71
C ALA A 19 5.88 2.10 1.75
N GLY A 20 4.64 1.78 1.38
CA GLY A 20 3.49 1.79 2.29
C GLY A 20 3.54 0.69 3.35
N MET A 21 4.32 -0.37 3.15
CA MET A 21 4.61 -1.34 4.19
C MET A 21 6.03 -1.87 4.08
N MET A 22 6.77 -1.76 5.19
CA MET A 22 8.11 -2.29 5.35
C MET A 22 8.31 -2.72 6.80
N VAL A 23 9.07 -3.79 7.02
CA VAL A 23 9.49 -4.20 8.37
C VAL A 23 10.93 -3.76 8.58
N LEU A 24 11.18 -3.00 9.64
CA LEU A 24 12.48 -2.44 9.98
C LEU A 24 12.74 -2.59 11.47
N VAL A 25 14.02 -2.71 11.84
CA VAL A 25 14.46 -2.61 13.23
C VAL A 25 14.81 -1.14 13.51
N PRO A 26 14.22 -0.50 14.55
CA PRO A 26 14.60 0.86 14.93
C PRO A 26 16.10 0.96 15.23
N SER A 27 16.76 1.95 14.63
CA SER A 27 18.20 2.15 14.77
C SER A 27 18.53 3.61 14.50
N GLU A 28 19.21 4.27 15.46
CA GLU A 28 19.67 5.64 15.30
C GLU A 28 20.66 5.78 14.14
N VAL A 29 21.54 4.78 13.96
CA VAL A 29 22.49 4.74 12.84
C VAL A 29 21.75 4.70 11.50
N THR A 30 20.71 3.87 11.40
CA THR A 30 19.88 3.80 10.19
C THR A 30 19.14 5.10 9.95
N PHE A 31 18.61 5.73 11.01
CA PHE A 31 17.92 7.02 10.90
C PHE A 31 18.84 8.13 10.37
N ARG A 32 20.04 8.29 10.94
CA ARG A 32 21.01 9.30 10.47
C ARG A 32 21.43 9.06 9.03
N ARG A 33 21.70 7.79 8.65
CA ARG A 33 22.00 7.43 7.25
C ARG A 33 20.86 7.80 6.30
N LEU A 34 19.61 7.61 6.70
CA LEU A 34 18.45 8.00 5.89
C LEU A 34 18.37 9.52 5.71
N LEU A 35 18.65 10.29 6.76
CA LEU A 35 18.70 11.77 6.66
C LEU A 35 19.80 12.24 5.70
N ASP A 36 21.00 11.68 5.80
CA ASP A 36 22.11 12.02 4.92
C ASP A 36 21.79 11.67 3.46
N LEU A 37 21.22 10.48 3.23
CA LEU A 37 20.85 10.03 1.89
C LEU A 37 19.71 10.84 1.29
N ALA A 38 18.76 11.34 2.09
CA ALA A 38 17.63 12.15 1.63
C ALA A 38 18.05 13.43 0.90
N GLN A 39 19.22 13.99 1.23
CA GLN A 39 19.77 15.17 0.55
C GLN A 39 20.21 14.88 -0.89
N HIS A 40 20.42 13.61 -1.24
CA HIS A 40 21.03 13.18 -2.49
C HIS A 40 20.07 12.40 -3.40
N VAL A 41 18.89 12.02 -2.89
CA VAL A 41 17.90 11.23 -3.63
C VAL A 41 16.78 12.13 -4.13
N GLU A 42 16.63 12.19 -5.44
CA GLU A 42 15.49 12.85 -6.06
C GLU A 42 14.20 12.04 -5.84
N SER A 43 13.16 12.73 -5.41
CA SER A 43 11.81 12.18 -5.35
C SER A 43 10.84 13.09 -6.11
N PRO A 44 10.55 12.78 -7.40
CA PRO A 44 9.64 13.59 -8.21
C PRO A 44 8.23 13.70 -7.62
N SER A 45 7.83 12.74 -6.78
CA SER A 45 6.53 12.73 -6.10
C SER A 45 6.55 13.40 -4.73
N GLY A 46 7.73 13.76 -4.20
CA GLY A 46 7.93 14.13 -2.80
C GLY A 46 7.77 12.97 -1.81
N GLY A 47 7.40 11.77 -2.27
CA GLY A 47 7.22 10.59 -1.43
C GLY A 47 8.54 9.92 -1.02
N VAL A 48 8.48 9.06 -0.01
CA VAL A 48 9.65 8.39 0.58
C VAL A 48 10.16 7.19 -0.23
N GLN A 49 9.38 6.70 -1.19
CA GLN A 49 9.67 5.45 -1.91
C GLN A 49 11.03 5.43 -2.63
N PRO A 50 11.46 6.49 -3.36
CA PRO A 50 12.80 6.52 -3.95
C PRO A 50 13.92 6.46 -2.90
N LEU A 51 13.77 7.17 -1.78
CA LEU A 51 14.72 7.16 -0.67
C LEU A 51 14.89 5.76 -0.08
N LEU A 52 13.78 5.09 0.25
CA LEU A 52 13.84 3.75 0.84
C LEU A 52 14.44 2.73 -0.12
N ARG A 53 14.16 2.83 -1.43
CA ARG A 53 14.79 1.96 -2.43
C ARG A 53 16.31 2.14 -2.48
N ALA A 54 16.78 3.39 -2.46
CA ALA A 54 18.21 3.69 -2.43
C ALA A 54 18.88 3.23 -1.13
N ALA A 55 18.19 3.35 0.02
CA ALA A 55 18.71 2.97 1.32
C ALA A 55 18.82 1.44 1.52
N PHE A 56 17.90 0.67 0.94
CA PHE A 56 17.74 -0.76 1.18
C PHE A 56 17.73 -1.58 -0.13
N PRO A 57 18.85 -1.65 -0.89
CA PRO A 57 18.92 -2.42 -2.12
C PRO A 57 18.79 -3.94 -1.91
N GLY A 58 19.15 -4.44 -0.73
CA GLY A 58 19.07 -5.87 -0.35
C GLY A 58 17.80 -6.24 0.41
N TRP A 59 16.66 -5.63 0.08
CA TRP A 59 15.39 -5.89 0.74
C TRP A 59 14.88 -7.32 0.46
N THR A 60 14.09 -7.86 1.40
CA THR A 60 13.40 -9.15 1.21
C THR A 60 11.95 -8.91 0.85
N ARG A 61 11.46 -9.62 -0.17
CA ARG A 61 10.12 -9.42 -0.70
C ARG A 61 9.03 -9.99 0.21
N LEU A 62 8.04 -9.15 0.50
CA LEU A 62 6.78 -9.56 1.15
C LEU A 62 5.77 -10.03 0.10
N ASP A 63 4.83 -10.86 0.52
CA ASP A 63 3.77 -11.34 -0.38
C ASP A 63 2.76 -10.21 -0.63
N HIS A 64 2.89 -9.54 -1.77
CA HIS A 64 2.02 -8.43 -2.18
C HIS A 64 0.53 -8.80 -2.37
N LEU A 65 0.18 -10.10 -2.39
CA LEU A 65 -1.21 -10.56 -2.41
C LEU A 65 -1.76 -10.85 -1.00
N ARG A 66 -0.92 -10.70 0.02
CA ARG A 66 -1.24 -10.98 1.42
C ARG A 66 -0.96 -9.80 2.34
N ASP A 67 0.27 -9.30 2.32
CA ASP A 67 0.79 -8.46 3.38
C ASP A 67 0.64 -6.97 3.11
N ASN A 68 0.52 -6.49 1.87
CA ASN A 68 0.37 -5.06 1.51
C ASN A 68 -0.44 -4.92 0.22
N VAL A 69 -1.66 -5.44 0.21
CA VAL A 69 -2.44 -5.57 -1.03
C VAL A 69 -2.96 -4.20 -1.46
N ASN A 70 -2.66 -3.80 -2.69
CA ASN A 70 -3.12 -2.52 -3.22
C ASN A 70 -4.64 -2.57 -3.47
N ALA A 71 -5.40 -1.73 -2.78
CA ALA A 71 -6.86 -1.62 -2.96
C ALA A 71 -7.25 -1.27 -4.40
N HIS A 72 -6.45 -0.47 -5.10
CA HIS A 72 -6.69 -0.10 -6.50
C HIS A 72 -6.56 -1.30 -7.45
N ALA A 73 -5.82 -2.34 -7.07
CA ALA A 73 -5.71 -3.56 -7.88
C ALA A 73 -6.98 -4.42 -7.82
N PHE A 74 -7.88 -4.19 -6.86
CA PHE A 74 -9.12 -4.98 -6.69
C PHE A 74 -9.95 -5.05 -7.98
N GLN A 75 -10.16 -3.91 -8.63
CA GLN A 75 -10.96 -3.84 -9.86
C GLN A 75 -10.35 -4.62 -11.02
N HIS A 76 -9.02 -4.72 -11.06
CA HIS A 76 -8.29 -5.33 -12.17
C HIS A 76 -7.85 -6.78 -11.90
N GLN A 77 -7.82 -7.19 -10.64
CA GLN A 77 -7.29 -8.49 -10.20
C GLN A 77 -8.24 -9.21 -9.25
N ARG A 78 -9.56 -9.04 -9.44
CA ARG A 78 -10.59 -9.65 -8.60
C ARG A 78 -10.42 -11.16 -8.40
N GLY A 79 -9.99 -11.89 -9.44
CA GLY A 79 -9.75 -13.34 -9.35
C GLY A 79 -8.60 -13.74 -8.41
N ALA A 80 -7.65 -12.83 -8.15
CA ALA A 80 -6.57 -13.02 -7.18
C ALA A 80 -6.92 -12.49 -5.78
N TRP A 81 -8.04 -11.76 -5.65
CA TRP A 81 -8.49 -11.19 -4.38
C TRP A 81 -9.17 -12.25 -3.53
N SER A 82 -8.54 -12.62 -2.42
CA SER A 82 -9.07 -13.61 -1.48
C SER A 82 -8.98 -13.05 -0.07
N LEU A 83 -10.08 -12.45 0.41
CA LEU A 83 -10.11 -11.84 1.75
C LEU A 83 -9.56 -12.73 2.88
N PRO A 84 -9.85 -14.05 2.94
CA PRO A 84 -9.29 -14.90 3.99
C PRO A 84 -7.77 -15.02 3.96
N ARG A 85 -7.13 -14.73 2.82
CA ARG A 85 -5.67 -14.73 2.66
C ARG A 85 -5.05 -13.38 2.97
N ILE A 86 -5.80 -12.29 2.87
CA ILE A 86 -5.30 -10.92 3.00
C ILE A 86 -5.10 -10.57 4.47
N ARG A 87 -3.92 -10.03 4.80
CA ARG A 87 -3.58 -9.53 6.14
C ARG A 87 -3.59 -8.02 6.23
N SER A 88 -3.26 -7.33 5.14
CA SER A 88 -3.36 -5.87 5.10
C SER A 88 -3.73 -5.37 3.70
N ILE A 89 -4.46 -4.26 3.68
CA ILE A 89 -4.89 -3.55 2.47
C ILE A 89 -4.30 -2.14 2.53
N HIS A 90 -3.64 -1.72 1.46
CA HIS A 90 -3.13 -0.37 1.28
C HIS A 90 -3.98 0.41 0.29
N PHE A 91 -4.65 1.43 0.82
CA PHE A 91 -5.47 2.36 0.05
C PHE A 91 -4.60 3.44 -0.59
N THR A 92 -3.97 3.12 -1.73
CA THR A 92 -3.07 4.04 -2.46
C THR A 92 -3.79 5.09 -3.30
N GLY A 93 -5.10 4.94 -3.48
CA GLY A 93 -5.92 5.87 -4.25
C GLY A 93 -5.97 7.29 -3.64
N PRO A 94 -6.47 8.27 -4.40
CA PRO A 94 -6.60 9.65 -3.93
C PRO A 94 -7.62 9.79 -2.80
N VAL A 95 -8.71 9.02 -2.86
CA VAL A 95 -9.74 8.98 -1.82
C VAL A 95 -9.33 7.96 -0.75
N LYS A 96 -9.37 8.37 0.52
CA LYS A 96 -9.13 7.49 1.66
C LYS A 96 -10.47 7.03 2.26
N PRO A 97 -10.58 5.79 2.75
CA PRO A 97 -11.84 5.27 3.29
C PRO A 97 -12.46 6.11 4.42
N CYS A 98 -11.62 6.79 5.21
CA CYS A 98 -12.07 7.67 6.29
C CYS A 98 -12.78 8.96 5.82
N PHE A 99 -12.72 9.30 4.53
CA PHE A 99 -13.42 10.43 3.93
C PHE A 99 -14.61 9.99 3.06
N THR A 100 -15.13 8.80 3.31
CA THR A 100 -16.26 8.22 2.57
C THR A 100 -17.28 7.67 3.56
N ASP A 101 -18.50 7.44 3.08
CA ASP A 101 -19.58 6.82 3.84
C ASP A 101 -19.86 5.39 3.37
N VAL A 102 -20.43 4.55 4.24
CA VAL A 102 -20.68 3.12 3.92
C VAL A 102 -21.73 2.98 2.83
N GLU A 103 -22.69 3.90 2.77
CA GLU A 103 -23.76 3.96 1.80
C GLU A 103 -23.23 4.14 0.36
N GLU A 104 -22.09 4.80 0.18
CA GLU A 104 -21.42 4.96 -1.12
C GLU A 104 -21.02 3.61 -1.74
N PHE A 105 -20.83 2.58 -0.90
CA PHE A 105 -20.38 1.25 -1.29
C PHE A 105 -21.45 0.17 -1.10
N ALA A 106 -22.71 0.54 -0.83
CA ALA A 106 -23.79 -0.41 -0.55
C ALA A 106 -24.09 -1.37 -1.71
N SER A 107 -23.87 -0.94 -2.96
CA SER A 107 -24.03 -1.77 -4.16
C SER A 107 -22.79 -2.61 -4.50
N GLN A 108 -21.67 -2.38 -3.81
CA GLN A 108 -20.42 -3.09 -4.06
C GLN A 108 -20.40 -4.45 -3.36
N PRO A 109 -19.68 -5.42 -3.93
CA PRO A 109 -19.52 -6.74 -3.32
C PRO A 109 -18.99 -6.66 -1.87
N PRO A 110 -19.39 -7.57 -0.97
CA PRO A 110 -18.98 -7.53 0.44
C PRO A 110 -17.47 -7.66 0.67
N ASP A 111 -16.72 -8.07 -0.36
CA ASP A 111 -15.27 -8.21 -0.35
C ASP A 111 -14.52 -7.02 -0.94
N GLU A 112 -15.24 -5.99 -1.39
CA GLU A 112 -14.67 -4.75 -1.87
C GLU A 112 -13.90 -4.02 -0.73
N PRO A 113 -12.69 -3.50 -1.01
CA PRO A 113 -11.82 -2.88 0.00
C PRO A 113 -12.48 -1.82 0.90
N PHE A 114 -13.21 -0.86 0.35
CA PHE A 114 -13.87 0.20 1.12
C PHE A 114 -15.01 -0.35 1.97
N HIS A 115 -15.81 -1.28 1.43
CA HIS A 115 -16.84 -1.99 2.19
C HIS A 115 -16.21 -2.74 3.38
N VAL A 116 -15.12 -3.48 3.16
CA VAL A 116 -14.38 -4.17 4.23
C VAL A 116 -13.89 -3.20 5.30
N TRP A 117 -13.34 -2.05 4.92
CA TRP A 117 -12.85 -1.05 5.85
C TRP A 117 -13.98 -0.49 6.73
N HIS A 118 -15.11 -0.09 6.14
CA HIS A 118 -16.26 0.46 6.87
C HIS A 118 -16.83 -0.54 7.87
N ARG A 119 -17.01 -1.79 7.45
CA ARG A 119 -17.50 -2.87 8.33
C ARG A 119 -16.57 -3.10 9.52
N LEU A 120 -15.25 -3.04 9.32
CA LEU A 120 -14.28 -3.20 10.39
C LEU A 120 -14.28 -1.98 11.33
N ARG A 121 -14.38 -0.77 10.78
CA ARG A 121 -14.45 0.47 11.57
C ARG A 121 -15.65 0.46 12.52
N GLU A 122 -16.84 0.12 12.01
CA GLU A 122 -18.07 0.04 12.83
C GLU A 122 -17.90 -0.92 14.02
N ARG A 123 -17.27 -2.08 13.80
CA ARG A 123 -17.01 -3.06 14.87
C ARG A 123 -16.02 -2.59 15.93
N MET A 124 -15.16 -1.63 15.59
CA MET A 124 -14.12 -1.11 16.49
C MET A 124 -14.57 0.14 17.24
N GLN A 125 -15.72 0.74 16.87
CA GLN A 125 -16.27 1.86 17.62
C GLN A 125 -16.87 1.32 18.93
N PRO A 126 -16.51 1.90 20.08
CA PRO A 126 -17.16 1.54 21.35
C PRO A 126 -18.66 1.90 21.28
N PRO A 127 -19.51 1.15 22.02
CA PRO A 127 -20.95 1.41 22.08
C PRO A 127 -21.30 2.79 22.66
#